data_AF-A0A1Y2EYK5-F1
#
_entry.id   AF-A0A1Y2EYK5-F1
#
_cell.length_a   1.000
_cell.length_b   1.000
_cell.length_c   1.000
_cell.angle_alpha   90.00
_cell.angle_beta   90.00
_cell.angle_gamma   90.00
#
_symmetry.space_group_name_H-M   'P 1'
#
loop_
_entity.id
_entity.type
_entity.pdbx_description
1 polymer ?
#
loop_
_entity_poly.entity_id
_entity_poly.type
_entity_poly.pdbx_seq_one_letter_code
_entity_poly.pdbx_strand_id
1 'polypeptide(L)'
;FAQLYYSRWRTLQLPWRKSFFRGFDLDGNKYFESHNPLNPAKFRRTVKYVHDGHYTDNNVTPQWMSWLRHTKKDAPTLDELYAEVARIHSTRQNAQLVHQRWEDEKQRLAAPQQD
;
A
#
# COMPACT_ATOMS: atom_id res chain seq x y z
N PHE A 1 24.91 -13.42 -17.16
CA PHE A 1 24.66 -12.98 -18.55
C PHE A 1 23.21 -13.21 -19.06
N ALA A 2 22.43 -14.17 -18.53
CA ALA A 2 21.04 -14.42 -18.97
C ALA A 2 19.97 -13.45 -18.41
N GLN A 3 20.22 -12.79 -17.27
CA GLN A 3 19.26 -11.90 -16.61
C GLN A 3 19.04 -10.57 -17.33
N LEU A 4 20.05 -10.05 -18.02
CA LEU A 4 19.98 -8.76 -18.72
C LEU A 4 19.07 -8.82 -19.96
N TYR A 5 18.98 -9.99 -20.60
CA TYR A 5 18.12 -10.20 -21.77
C TYR A 5 16.64 -10.26 -21.38
N TYR A 6 16.33 -10.81 -20.20
CA TYR A 6 14.96 -10.93 -19.69
C TYR A 6 14.30 -9.57 -19.42
N SER A 7 15.10 -8.55 -19.13
CA SER A 7 14.65 -7.20 -18.77
C SER A 7 14.24 -6.35 -19.98
N ARG A 8 14.80 -6.62 -21.17
CA ARG A 8 14.67 -5.74 -22.35
C ARG A 8 13.41 -6.01 -23.17
N TRP A 9 12.92 -7.25 -23.24
CA TRP A 9 11.70 -7.56 -24.00
C TRP A 9 10.42 -7.17 -23.25
N ARG A 10 10.50 -7.06 -21.92
CA ARG A 10 9.37 -6.73 -21.04
C ARG A 10 9.03 -5.24 -21.00
N THR A 11 9.91 -4.37 -21.50
CA THR A 11 9.71 -2.90 -21.56
C THR A 11 9.15 -2.41 -22.89
N LEU A 12 9.05 -3.27 -23.91
CA LEU A 12 8.48 -2.90 -25.21
C LEU A 12 6.96 -2.61 -25.06
N GLN A 13 6.57 -1.40 -25.46
CA GLN A 13 5.17 -0.99 -25.60
C GLN A 13 4.65 -1.49 -26.94
N LEU A 14 4.24 -2.76 -26.94
CA LEU A 14 3.75 -3.43 -28.13
C LEU A 14 2.26 -3.08 -28.31
N PRO A 15 1.78 -2.81 -29.54
CA PRO A 15 0.42 -2.32 -29.79
C PRO A 15 -0.69 -3.27 -29.35
N TRP A 16 -0.39 -4.56 -29.13
CA TRP A 16 -1.32 -5.53 -28.55
C TRP A 16 -1.36 -5.53 -27.02
N ARG A 17 -0.50 -4.75 -26.36
CA ARG A 17 -0.37 -4.71 -24.90
C ARG A 17 -1.38 -3.75 -24.31
N LYS A 18 -2.51 -4.30 -23.87
CA LYS A 18 -3.68 -3.56 -23.35
C LYS A 18 -3.51 -3.01 -21.92
N SER A 19 -2.36 -3.27 -21.28
CA SER A 19 -2.13 -2.92 -19.86
C SER A 19 -0.78 -2.22 -19.68
N PHE A 20 -0.83 -1.04 -19.08
CA PHE A 20 0.31 -0.19 -18.72
C PHE A 20 0.73 -0.47 -17.28
N PHE A 21 2.02 -0.70 -17.07
CA PHE A 21 2.58 -0.83 -15.71
C PHE A 21 2.63 0.55 -15.05
N ARG A 22 2.10 0.65 -13.83
CA ARG A 22 2.03 1.91 -13.08
C ARG A 22 2.97 1.95 -11.88
N GLY A 23 3.25 0.81 -11.26
CA GLY A 23 4.21 0.73 -10.17
C GLY A 23 4.10 -0.58 -9.40
N PHE A 24 4.81 -0.64 -8.28
CA PHE A 24 4.82 -1.77 -7.37
C PHE A 24 4.81 -1.28 -5.92
N ASP A 25 4.34 -2.13 -5.02
CA ASP A 25 4.37 -1.85 -3.57
C ASP A 25 5.63 -2.43 -2.91
N LEU A 26 5.75 -2.21 -1.60
CA LEU A 26 6.86 -2.73 -0.80
C LEU A 26 6.87 -4.26 -0.72
N ASP A 27 5.70 -4.90 -0.91
CA ASP A 27 5.53 -6.35 -0.92
C ASP A 27 5.83 -6.97 -2.30
N GLY A 28 6.08 -6.12 -3.32
CA GLY A 28 6.43 -6.52 -4.68
C GLY A 28 5.25 -6.77 -5.61
N ASN A 29 4.01 -6.56 -5.17
CA ASN A 29 2.82 -6.63 -6.02
C ASN A 29 2.88 -5.56 -7.10
N LYS A 30 2.38 -5.88 -8.29
CA LYS A 30 2.53 -5.05 -9.48
C LYS A 30 1.18 -4.50 -9.92
N TYR A 31 1.12 -3.20 -10.15
CA TYR A 31 -0.10 -2.49 -10.45
C TYR A 31 -0.13 -2.05 -11.91
N PHE A 32 -1.29 -2.23 -12.54
CA PHE A 32 -1.49 -2.01 -13.96
C PHE A 32 -2.77 -1.23 -14.22
N GLU A 33 -2.73 -0.40 -15.25
CA GLU A 33 -3.90 0.31 -15.77
C GLU A 33 -4.15 -0.11 -17.21
N SER A 34 -5.40 -0.33 -17.58
CA SER A 34 -5.80 -0.85 -18.89
C SER A 34 -7.07 -0.16 -19.37
N HIS A 35 -7.27 -0.07 -20.69
CA HIS A 35 -8.52 0.42 -21.22
C HIS A 35 -9.67 -0.54 -20.86
N ASN A 36 -10.79 -0.02 -20.39
CA ASN A 36 -11.97 -0.81 -20.09
C ASN A 36 -12.92 -0.81 -21.31
N PRO A 37 -13.07 -1.94 -22.02
CA PRO A 37 -13.95 -2.00 -23.19
C PRO A 37 -15.44 -1.79 -22.85
N LEU A 38 -15.84 -2.04 -21.59
CA LEU A 38 -17.22 -1.88 -21.14
C LEU A 38 -17.55 -0.45 -20.67
N ASN A 39 -16.53 0.32 -20.27
CA ASN A 39 -16.69 1.70 -19.83
C ASN A 39 -15.50 2.54 -20.31
N PRO A 40 -15.58 3.14 -21.51
CA PRO A 40 -14.48 3.90 -22.09
C PRO A 40 -14.07 5.14 -21.26
N ALA A 41 -14.97 5.66 -20.41
CA ALA A 41 -14.71 6.84 -19.59
C ALA A 41 -13.78 6.57 -18.40
N LYS A 42 -13.59 5.29 -18.02
CA LYS A 42 -12.75 4.91 -16.88
C LYS A 42 -11.76 3.83 -17.26
N PHE A 43 -10.48 4.08 -17.04
CA PHE A 43 -9.47 3.04 -17.13
C PHE A 43 -9.70 1.98 -16.04
N ARG A 44 -9.47 0.71 -16.37
CA ARG A 44 -9.49 -0.39 -15.42
C ARG A 44 -8.13 -0.51 -14.74
N ARG A 45 -8.12 -0.45 -13.40
CA ARG A 45 -6.94 -0.64 -12.56
C ARG A 45 -6.94 -2.06 -11.99
N THR A 46 -5.80 -2.74 -12.06
CA THR A 46 -5.64 -4.14 -11.62
C THR A 46 -4.31 -4.33 -10.91
N VAL A 47 -4.27 -5.32 -10.03
CA VAL A 47 -3.08 -5.75 -9.31
C VAL A 47 -2.71 -7.17 -9.71
N LYS A 48 -1.41 -7.43 -9.84
CA LYS A 48 -0.82 -8.76 -9.96
C LYS A 48 -0.02 -9.02 -8.71
N TYR A 49 -0.52 -9.96 -7.91
CA TYR A 49 0.12 -10.37 -6.68
C TYR A 49 1.37 -11.21 -6.96
N VAL A 50 2.34 -11.16 -6.04
CA VAL A 50 3.58 -11.96 -6.15
C VAL A 50 3.34 -13.42 -5.76
N HIS A 51 2.50 -13.65 -4.76
CA HIS A 51 2.21 -14.97 -4.21
C HIS A 51 0.81 -15.41 -4.64
N ASP A 52 0.67 -16.65 -5.08
CA ASP A 52 -0.63 -17.25 -5.38
C ASP A 52 -1.33 -17.61 -4.06
N GLY A 53 -2.48 -17.00 -3.76
CA GLY A 53 -3.21 -17.22 -2.51
C GLY A 53 -4.56 -16.50 -2.46
N HIS A 54 -5.25 -16.61 -1.31
CA HIS A 54 -6.51 -15.87 -1.08
C HIS A 54 -6.23 -14.37 -1.03
N TYR A 55 -6.58 -13.68 -2.11
CA TYR A 55 -6.40 -12.25 -2.24
C TYR A 55 -7.47 -11.53 -1.41
N THR A 56 -7.07 -10.97 -0.27
CA THR A 56 -7.92 -10.12 0.56
C THR A 56 -7.47 -8.66 0.47
N ASP A 57 -8.34 -7.72 0.83
CA ASP A 57 -8.02 -6.29 0.85
C ASP A 57 -6.82 -5.96 1.77
N ASN A 58 -6.49 -6.84 2.71
CA ASN A 58 -5.36 -6.67 3.63
C ASN A 58 -3.98 -6.89 2.98
N ASN A 59 -3.94 -7.51 1.79
CA ASN A 59 -2.69 -7.80 1.07
C ASN A 59 -2.17 -6.60 0.25
N VAL A 60 -2.89 -5.47 0.27
CA VAL A 60 -2.56 -4.27 -0.50
C VAL A 60 -2.48 -3.08 0.44
N THR A 61 -1.42 -2.28 0.31
CA THR A 61 -1.30 -1.06 1.12
C THR A 61 -2.47 -0.08 0.87
N PRO A 62 -2.90 0.70 1.87
CA PRO A 62 -4.04 1.61 1.73
C PRO A 62 -3.90 2.62 0.59
N GLN A 63 -2.68 3.08 0.30
CA GLN A 63 -2.42 4.03 -0.80
C GLN A 63 -2.69 3.39 -2.17
N TRP A 64 -2.21 2.16 -2.37
CA TRP A 64 -2.48 1.41 -3.59
C TRP A 64 -3.96 1.01 -3.68
N MET A 65 -4.63 0.72 -2.56
CA MET A 65 -6.06 0.45 -2.53
C MET A 65 -6.87 1.69 -2.96
N SER A 66 -6.51 2.88 -2.47
CA SER A 66 -7.11 4.16 -2.87
C SER A 66 -6.94 4.43 -4.36
N TRP A 67 -5.77 4.10 -4.91
CA TRP A 67 -5.54 4.16 -6.35
C TRP A 67 -6.38 3.14 -7.11
N LEU A 68 -6.44 1.87 -6.69
CA LEU A 68 -7.27 0.84 -7.33
C LEU A 68 -8.76 1.22 -7.34
N ARG A 69 -9.24 1.88 -6.28
CA ARG A 69 -10.64 2.33 -6.12
C ARG A 69 -10.93 3.68 -6.80
N HIS A 70 -9.98 4.23 -7.57
CA HIS A 70 -10.10 5.52 -8.24
C HIS A 70 -10.30 6.73 -7.29
N THR A 71 -10.06 6.57 -6.00
CA THR A 71 -10.08 7.68 -5.04
C THR A 71 -8.85 8.58 -5.24
N LYS A 72 -7.68 7.98 -5.50
CA LYS A 72 -6.47 8.70 -5.88
C LYS A 72 -6.27 8.64 -7.40
N LYS A 73 -6.00 9.78 -8.04
CA LYS A 73 -5.77 9.85 -9.49
C LYS A 73 -4.45 9.19 -9.88
N ASP A 74 -3.37 9.61 -9.24
CA ASP A 74 -2.00 9.19 -9.53
C ASP A 74 -1.59 7.99 -8.67
N ALA A 75 -0.74 7.13 -9.23
CA ALA A 75 -0.21 5.98 -8.50
C ALA A 75 0.72 6.46 -7.37
N PRO A 76 0.68 5.81 -6.19
CA PRO A 76 1.59 6.15 -5.10
C PRO A 76 3.05 5.90 -5.47
N THR A 77 3.95 6.71 -4.92
CA THR A 77 5.40 6.58 -5.13
C THR A 77 6.03 5.72 -4.04
N LEU A 78 7.23 5.18 -4.29
CA LEU A 78 7.95 4.40 -3.28
C LEU A 78 8.26 5.23 -2.04
N ASP A 79 8.69 6.48 -2.21
CA ASP A 79 9.00 7.38 -1.10
C ASP A 79 7.77 7.63 -0.22
N GLU A 80 6.58 7.76 -0.82
CA GLU A 80 5.31 7.91 -0.10
C GLU A 80 4.98 6.65 0.72
N LEU A 81 5.27 5.47 0.18
CA LEU A 81 5.04 4.21 0.88
C LEU A 81 5.99 4.05 2.08
N TYR A 82 7.28 4.37 1.90
CA TYR A 82 8.25 4.33 3.00
C TYR A 82 7.93 5.36 4.09
N ALA A 83 7.56 6.58 3.69
CA ALA A 83 7.14 7.62 4.62
C ALA A 83 5.92 7.18 5.46
N GLU A 84 4.96 6.49 4.84
CA GLU A 84 3.79 5.99 5.55
C GLU A 84 4.14 4.87 6.54
N VAL A 85 5.05 3.96 6.19
CA VAL A 85 5.55 2.94 7.13
C VAL A 85 6.22 3.60 8.34
N ALA A 86 7.08 4.59 8.11
CA ALA A 86 7.73 5.35 9.18
C ALA A 86 6.69 6.08 10.06
N ARG A 87 5.68 6.72 9.45
CA ARG A 87 4.59 7.38 10.16
C ARG A 87 3.81 6.40 11.04
N ILE A 88 3.47 5.21 10.53
CA ILE A 88 2.76 4.17 11.29
C ILE A 88 3.59 3.74 12.49
N HIS A 89 4.90 3.53 12.32
CA HIS A 89 5.80 3.17 13.41
C HIS A 89 5.81 4.23 14.52
N SER A 90 6.07 5.49 14.17
CA SER A 90 6.06 6.60 15.13
C SER A 90 4.70 6.77 15.82
N THR A 91 3.60 6.62 15.08
CA THR A 91 2.25 6.70 15.64
C THR A 91 2.01 5.61 16.69
N ARG A 92 2.47 4.38 16.43
CA ARG A 92 2.33 3.26 17.38
C ARG A 92 3.12 3.52 18.67
N GLN A 93 4.35 4.02 18.56
CA GLN A 93 5.17 4.37 19.73
C GLN A 93 4.50 5.46 20.56
N ASN A 94 4.00 6.52 19.91
CA ASN A 94 3.29 7.60 20.59
C ASN A 94 2.02 7.09 21.29
N ALA A 95 1.25 6.22 20.64
CA ALA A 95 0.06 5.62 21.22
C ALA A 95 0.39 4.78 22.47
N GLN A 96 1.49 4.03 22.45
CA GLN A 96 1.96 3.26 23.61
C GLN A 96 2.33 4.17 24.78
N LEU A 97 3.06 5.26 24.54
CA LEU A 97 3.43 6.23 25.59
C LEU A 97 2.22 6.90 26.21
N VAL A 98 1.24 7.30 25.38
CA VAL A 98 -0.03 7.87 25.86
C VAL A 98 -0.80 6.85 26.69
N HIS A 99 -0.83 5.60 26.25
CA HIS A 99 -1.51 4.53 26.98
C HIS A 99 -0.86 4.27 28.35
N GLN A 100 0.47 4.23 28.43
CA GLN A 100 1.19 4.08 29.71
C GLN A 100 0.87 5.22 30.68
N ARG A 101 0.96 6.48 30.21
CA ARG A 101 0.60 7.65 31.03
C ARG A 101 -0.83 7.60 31.54
N TRP A 102 -1.75 7.12 30.71
CA TRP A 102 -3.15 6.96 31.09
C TRP A 102 -3.34 5.90 32.18
N GLU A 103 -2.68 4.74 32.04
CA GLU A 103 -2.74 3.69 33.06
C GLU A 103 -2.08 4.13 34.38
N ASP A 104 -0.94 4.83 34.34
CA ASP A 104 -0.28 5.36 35.54
C ASP A 104 -1.18 6.35 36.29
N GLU A 105 -1.83 7.25 35.55
CA GLU A 105 -2.80 8.21 36.11
C GLU A 105 -3.99 7.49 36.74
N LYS A 106 -4.50 6.45 36.07
CA LYS A 106 -5.59 5.63 36.59
C LYS A 106 -5.20 4.90 37.88
N GLN A 107 -3.98 4.35 37.97
CA GLN A 107 -3.48 3.72 39.19
C GLN A 107 -3.32 4.74 40.33
N ARG A 108 -2.80 5.94 40.03
CA ARG A 108 -2.68 7.03 41.00
C ARG A 108 -4.03 7.43 41.60
N LEU A 109 -5.07 7.55 40.76
CA LEU A 109 -6.42 7.89 41.21
C LEU A 109 -7.09 6.75 41.99
N ALA A 110 -6.71 5.50 41.73
CA ALA A 110 -7.25 4.33 42.43
C ALA A 110 -6.56 4.06 43.78
N ALA A 111 -5.38 4.64 44.02
CA ALA A 111 -4.68 4.48 45.29
C ALA A 111 -5.43 5.22 46.42
N PRO A 112 -5.74 4.56 47.55
CA PRO A 112 -6.42 5.20 48.67
C PRO A 112 -5.55 6.33 49.25
N GLN A 113 -6.17 7.48 49.52
CA GLN A 113 -5.51 8.55 50.27
C GLN A 113 -5.22 8.03 51.68
N GLN A 114 -3.95 7.93 52.05
CA GLN A 114 -3.56 7.61 53.42
C GLN A 114 -3.80 8.85 54.28
N ASP A 115 -4.86 8.81 55.10
CA ASP A 115 -5.12 9.75 56.20
C ASP A 115 -4.11 9.58 57.35
#